data_AF-A0A5D2JT13-F1
#
_entry.id   AF-A0A5D2JT13-F1
#
_cell.length_a   1.000
_cell.length_b   1.000
_cell.length_c   1.000
_cell.angle_alpha   90.00
_cell.angle_beta   90.00
_cell.angle_gamma   90.00
#
_symmetry.space_group_name_H-M   'P 1'
#
loop_
_entity.id
_entity.type
_entity.pdbx_description
1 polymer ?
#
loop_
_entity_poly.entity_id
_entity_poly.type
_entity_poly.pdbx_seq_one_letter_code
_entity_poly.pdbx_strand_id
1 'polypeptide(L)'
;MANSLFAESRNCEADNSFFSMPLLLFVALIGATVGGLLARQRKGELQRAKIESYALSLSYAPIGGRISEKESGKNFFRNQELEKDFLEFKTALELAKSLKDLTEEKKAARGLGASLQRQGKYQEAIKYHSMVLAISDREGEDSGNIEAYGAIVDCYTELGDLEKAGILYDKYIARLETD
;
A
#
# COMPACT_ATOMS: atom_id res chain seq x y z
N MET A 1 -89.56 4.04 -17.27
CA MET A 1 -89.37 4.85 -18.50
C MET A 1 -87.97 5.45 -18.45
N ALA A 2 -87.18 5.18 -19.48
CA ALA A 2 -85.85 5.76 -19.66
C ALA A 2 -85.95 7.19 -20.22
N ASN A 3 -84.95 8.01 -19.91
CA ASN A 3 -84.32 9.06 -20.74
C ASN A 3 -83.20 9.68 -19.87
N SER A 4 -81.93 9.30 -20.05
CA SER A 4 -80.94 9.92 -20.94
C SER A 4 -80.85 11.45 -20.79
N LEU A 5 -79.67 11.97 -20.40
CA LEU A 5 -78.79 12.73 -21.31
C LEU A 5 -77.62 13.44 -20.58
N PHE A 6 -76.48 13.37 -21.27
CA PHE A 6 -75.34 14.30 -21.30
C PHE A 6 -74.36 14.39 -20.11
N ALA A 7 -73.17 13.87 -20.41
CA ALA A 7 -71.89 14.24 -19.83
C ALA A 7 -71.57 15.72 -20.11
N GLU A 8 -71.02 16.40 -19.10
CA GLU A 8 -70.16 17.55 -19.33
C GLU A 8 -69.03 17.56 -18.29
N SER A 9 -67.81 17.36 -18.79
CA SER A 9 -66.54 17.49 -18.10
C SER A 9 -66.21 18.95 -17.77
N ARG A 10 -65.71 19.22 -16.55
CA ARG A 10 -64.88 20.37 -16.12
C ARG A 10 -64.72 20.25 -14.58
N ASN A 11 -63.59 20.39 -13.91
CA ASN A 11 -62.18 20.60 -14.21
C ASN A 11 -61.40 20.08 -12.99
N CYS A 12 -60.13 19.69 -13.19
CA CYS A 12 -59.19 19.36 -12.13
C CYS A 12 -59.11 20.45 -11.05
N GLU A 13 -59.20 20.04 -9.79
CA GLU A 13 -58.46 20.70 -8.71
C GLU A 13 -57.42 19.70 -8.24
N ALA A 14 -56.25 19.76 -8.89
CA ALA A 14 -55.05 19.10 -8.41
C ALA A 14 -54.61 19.87 -7.17
N ASP A 15 -55.10 19.44 -6.00
CA ASP A 15 -54.57 19.92 -4.73
C ASP A 15 -53.08 19.61 -4.69
N ASN A 16 -52.31 20.71 -4.72
CA ASN A 16 -50.87 20.77 -4.69
C ASN A 16 -50.33 20.08 -3.43
N SER A 17 -50.21 18.75 -3.49
CA SER A 17 -49.41 17.94 -2.57
C SER A 17 -47.92 17.91 -2.96
N PHE A 18 -47.47 18.91 -3.73
CA PHE A 18 -46.06 19.07 -4.11
C PHE A 18 -45.20 19.65 -2.96
N PHE A 19 -45.81 20.14 -1.88
CA PHE A 19 -45.09 20.91 -0.85
C PHE A 19 -44.93 20.24 0.52
N SER A 20 -45.36 18.97 0.71
CA SER A 20 -45.21 18.28 2.01
C SER A 20 -44.26 17.07 2.01
N MET A 21 -43.32 16.99 1.07
CA MET A 21 -42.14 16.12 1.20
C MET A 21 -40.88 16.74 0.58
N PRO A 22 -40.15 17.65 1.27
CA PRO A 22 -38.79 17.91 0.82
C PRO A 22 -37.72 17.94 1.91
N LEU A 23 -37.98 18.53 3.08
CA LEU A 23 -36.90 18.89 4.01
C LEU A 23 -36.14 17.69 4.60
N LEU A 24 -36.85 16.61 4.99
CA LEU A 24 -36.20 15.43 5.55
C LEU A 24 -35.37 14.65 4.52
N LEU A 25 -35.81 14.61 3.26
CA LEU A 25 -35.05 13.95 2.18
C LEU A 25 -33.79 14.74 1.81
N PHE A 26 -33.88 16.07 1.74
CA PHE A 26 -32.70 16.92 1.52
C PHE A 26 -31.69 16.82 2.67
N VAL A 27 -32.16 16.84 3.93
CA VAL A 27 -31.30 16.66 5.10
C VAL A 27 -30.65 15.27 5.12
N ALA A 28 -31.39 14.21 4.76
CA ALA A 28 -30.84 12.86 4.65
C ALA A 28 -29.80 12.73 3.52
N LEU A 29 -30.04 13.36 2.37
CA LEU A 29 -29.12 13.34 1.23
C LEU A 29 -27.80 14.05 1.58
N ILE A 30 -27.89 15.23 2.20
CA ILE A 30 -26.73 16.01 2.67
C ILE A 30 -25.98 15.23 3.76
N GLY A 31 -26.71 14.62 4.70
CA GLY A 31 -26.12 13.78 5.75
C GLY A 31 -25.38 12.56 5.19
N ALA A 32 -25.93 11.90 4.17
CA ALA A 32 -25.29 10.77 3.50
C ALA A 32 -24.04 11.21 2.70
N THR A 33 -24.09 12.34 2.01
CA THR A 33 -22.94 12.85 1.25
C THR A 33 -21.81 13.33 2.17
N VAL A 34 -22.12 14.10 3.21
CA VAL A 34 -21.13 14.62 4.16
C VAL A 34 -20.60 13.51 5.05
N GLY A 35 -21.47 12.63 5.57
CA GLY A 35 -21.07 11.47 6.37
C GLY A 35 -20.23 10.47 5.57
N GLY A 36 -20.59 10.21 4.31
CA GLY A 36 -19.79 9.39 3.41
C GLY A 36 -18.43 9.99 3.07
N LEU A 37 -18.36 11.31 2.85
CA LEU A 37 -17.11 12.02 2.60
C LEU A 37 -16.21 12.06 3.84
N LEU A 38 -16.79 12.32 5.03
CA LEU A 38 -16.08 12.33 6.31
C LEU A 38 -15.59 10.91 6.67
N ALA A 39 -16.37 9.87 6.38
CA ALA A 39 -15.94 8.48 6.55
C ALA A 39 -14.78 8.12 5.60
N ARG A 40 -14.77 8.65 4.37
CA ARG A 40 -13.67 8.51 3.42
C ARG A 40 -12.43 9.29 3.87
N GLN A 41 -12.59 10.52 4.39
CA GLN A 41 -11.48 11.31 4.94
C GLN A 41 -10.88 10.66 6.18
N ARG A 42 -11.69 10.15 7.13
CA ARG A 42 -11.19 9.39 8.29
C ARG A 42 -10.44 8.13 7.88
N LYS A 43 -10.88 7.43 6.83
CA LYS A 43 -10.12 6.31 6.27
C LYS A 43 -8.78 6.78 5.69
N GLY A 44 -8.75 7.89 4.96
CA GLY A 44 -7.53 8.48 4.42
C GLY A 44 -6.53 8.91 5.51
N GLU A 45 -7.01 9.54 6.59
CA GLU A 45 -6.16 9.93 7.73
C GLU A 45 -5.68 8.74 8.55
N LEU A 46 -6.54 7.73 8.78
CA LEU A 46 -6.14 6.50 9.45
C LEU A 46 -5.08 5.76 8.62
N GLN A 47 -5.24 5.75 7.30
CA GLN A 47 -4.28 5.18 6.37
C GLN A 47 -2.96 5.95 6.38
N ARG A 48 -2.98 7.28 6.36
CA ARG A 48 -1.78 8.13 6.46
C ARG A 48 -1.06 7.96 7.81
N ALA A 49 -1.79 7.94 8.92
CA ALA A 49 -1.21 7.70 10.24
C ALA A 49 -0.60 6.28 10.35
N LYS A 50 -1.19 5.29 9.65
CA LYS A 50 -0.61 3.95 9.56
C LYS A 50 0.70 3.97 8.79
N ILE A 51 0.75 4.68 7.66
CA ILE A 51 1.97 4.89 6.87
C ILE A 51 3.06 5.57 7.71
N GLU A 52 2.73 6.62 8.47
CA GLU A 52 3.69 7.28 9.37
C GLU A 52 4.20 6.34 10.47
N SER A 53 3.32 5.50 11.02
CA SER A 53 3.71 4.42 11.94
C SER A 53 4.65 3.40 11.28
N TYR A 54 4.44 3.06 10.01
CA TYR A 54 5.29 2.12 9.26
C TYR A 54 6.63 2.75 8.86
N ALA A 55 6.65 4.03 8.50
CA ALA A 55 7.88 4.77 8.23
C ALA A 55 8.77 4.85 9.50
N LEU A 56 8.13 4.99 10.68
CA LEU A 56 8.84 4.96 11.97
C LEU A 56 9.46 3.59 12.26
N SER A 57 8.76 2.47 11.99
CA SER A 57 9.33 1.13 12.18
C SER A 57 10.41 0.79 11.15
N LEU A 58 10.34 1.35 9.94
CA LEU A 58 11.37 1.20 8.90
C LEU A 58 12.69 1.91 9.25
N SER A 59 12.65 2.98 10.05
CA SER A 59 13.84 3.73 10.48
C SER A 59 14.75 2.95 11.44
N TYR A 60 14.26 1.86 12.05
CA TYR A 60 14.97 1.13 13.11
C TYR A 60 15.53 -0.23 12.68
N ALA A 61 15.41 -0.63 11.41
CA ALA A 61 16.00 -1.89 10.95
C ALA A 61 17.42 -1.64 10.40
N PRO A 62 18.50 -1.90 11.17
CA PRO A 62 19.84 -1.76 10.64
C PRO A 62 20.07 -2.76 9.51
N ILE A 63 20.33 -2.23 8.31
CA ILE A 63 20.89 -2.97 7.18
C ILE A 63 22.40 -3.06 7.44
N GLY A 64 22.80 -4.01 8.27
CA GLY A 64 24.20 -4.10 8.69
C GLY A 64 24.43 -5.11 9.79
N GLY A 65 24.27 -6.39 9.47
CA GLY A 65 24.61 -7.44 10.41
C GLY A 65 24.63 -8.80 9.72
N ARG A 66 25.84 -9.26 9.36
CA ARG A 66 26.09 -10.69 9.17
C ARG A 66 25.77 -11.38 10.49
N ILE A 67 24.57 -11.91 10.64
CA ILE A 67 24.25 -12.78 11.76
C ILE A 67 24.40 -14.21 11.27
N SER A 68 25.65 -14.67 11.27
CA SER A 68 25.94 -16.09 11.37
C SER A 68 25.51 -16.55 12.76
N GLU A 69 24.27 -17.00 12.96
CA GLU A 69 23.90 -17.61 14.24
C GLU A 69 23.10 -18.90 14.09
N LYS A 70 23.84 -20.00 14.28
CA LYS A 70 23.39 -21.06 15.18
C LYS A 70 23.03 -20.42 16.52
N GLU A 71 21.76 -20.47 16.94
CA GLU A 71 21.37 -20.52 18.36
C GLU A 71 19.87 -20.81 18.51
N SER A 72 19.53 -22.08 18.76
CA SER A 72 18.20 -22.68 18.72
C SER A 72 17.19 -22.18 19.77
N GLY A 73 17.56 -21.21 20.63
CA GLY A 73 16.71 -20.71 21.73
C GLY A 73 16.13 -19.32 21.53
N LYS A 74 16.81 -18.42 20.82
CA LYS A 74 16.34 -17.04 20.52
C LYS A 74 15.54 -16.95 19.22
N ASN A 75 15.63 -17.98 18.38
CA ASN A 75 14.99 -18.02 17.07
C ASN A 75 13.46 -18.01 17.13
N PHE A 76 12.84 -18.53 18.20
CA PHE A 76 11.37 -18.60 18.29
C PHE A 76 10.73 -17.21 18.41
N PHE A 77 11.20 -16.38 19.36
CA PHE A 77 10.72 -15.02 19.53
C PHE A 77 11.11 -14.12 18.35
N ARG A 78 12.33 -14.31 17.82
CA ARG A 78 12.78 -13.57 16.64
C ARG A 78 11.90 -13.89 15.43
N ASN A 79 11.63 -15.16 15.14
CA ASN A 79 10.78 -15.54 14.01
C ASN A 79 9.34 -15.02 14.14
N GLN A 80 8.77 -15.01 15.34
CA GLN A 80 7.45 -14.44 15.58
C GLN A 80 7.41 -12.93 15.30
N GLU A 81 8.47 -12.21 15.66
CA GLU A 81 8.61 -10.78 15.38
C GLU A 81 8.81 -10.53 13.86
N LEU A 82 9.60 -11.36 13.18
CA LEU A 82 9.81 -11.29 11.72
C LEU A 82 8.50 -11.51 10.92
N GLU A 83 7.65 -12.44 11.36
CA GLU A 83 6.36 -12.69 10.70
C GLU A 83 5.39 -11.52 10.90
N LYS A 84 5.39 -10.91 12.08
CA LYS A 84 4.60 -9.70 12.35
C LYS A 84 5.08 -8.54 11.49
N ASP A 85 6.39 -8.28 11.44
CA ASP A 85 7.02 -7.27 10.59
C ASP A 85 6.62 -7.45 9.12
N PHE A 86 6.67 -8.70 8.64
CA PHE A 86 6.29 -9.03 7.26
C PHE A 86 4.84 -8.66 6.96
N LEU A 87 3.92 -9.02 7.86
CA LEU A 87 2.50 -8.72 7.67
C LEU A 87 2.23 -7.22 7.71
N GLU A 88 2.89 -6.50 8.62
CA GLU A 88 2.80 -5.05 8.73
C GLU A 88 3.27 -4.35 7.45
N PHE A 89 4.47 -4.67 6.95
CA PHE A 89 4.97 -4.09 5.71
C PHE A 89 4.13 -4.49 4.49
N LYS A 90 3.55 -5.69 4.47
CA LYS A 90 2.65 -6.11 3.39
C LYS A 90 1.40 -5.24 3.36
N THR A 91 0.79 -4.99 4.51
CA THR A 91 -0.37 -4.09 4.59
C THR A 91 0.00 -2.64 4.25
N ALA A 92 1.20 -2.18 4.63
CA ALA A 92 1.72 -0.88 4.25
C ALA A 92 1.88 -0.76 2.72
N LEU A 93 2.40 -1.82 2.09
CA LEU A 93 2.60 -1.86 0.64
C LEU A 93 1.29 -1.81 -0.14
N GLU A 94 0.30 -2.62 0.25
CA GLU A 94 -1.03 -2.62 -0.36
C GLU A 94 -1.70 -1.25 -0.23
N LEU A 95 -1.50 -0.62 0.92
CA LEU A 95 -2.02 0.71 1.18
C LEU A 95 -1.33 1.78 0.31
N ALA A 96 0.00 1.81 0.30
CA ALA A 96 0.78 2.74 -0.51
C ALA A 96 0.40 2.64 -1.99
N LYS A 97 0.23 1.41 -2.52
CA LYS A 97 -0.29 1.16 -3.87
C LYS A 97 -1.67 1.74 -4.11
N SER A 98 -2.58 1.60 -3.13
CA SER A 98 -3.94 2.15 -3.25
C SER A 98 -3.96 3.69 -3.27
N LEU A 99 -3.03 4.31 -2.55
CA LEU A 99 -2.84 5.76 -2.52
C LEU A 99 -1.98 6.27 -3.68
N LYS A 100 -1.36 5.36 -4.45
CA LYS A 100 -0.38 5.66 -5.50
C LYS A 100 0.82 6.47 -4.96
N ASP A 101 1.22 6.19 -3.74
CA ASP A 101 2.38 6.81 -3.09
C ASP A 101 3.61 5.93 -3.34
N LEU A 102 4.41 6.32 -4.34
CA LEU A 102 5.59 5.56 -4.76
C LEU A 102 6.71 5.58 -3.70
N THR A 103 6.83 6.67 -2.94
CA THR A 103 7.82 6.78 -1.86
C THR A 103 7.54 5.77 -0.76
N GLU A 104 6.28 5.66 -0.36
CA GLU A 104 5.86 4.71 0.67
C GLU A 104 5.81 3.27 0.15
N GLU A 105 5.50 3.09 -1.13
CA GLU A 105 5.61 1.79 -1.80
C GLU A 105 7.06 1.29 -1.80
N LYS A 106 8.02 2.17 -2.12
CA LYS A 106 9.46 1.90 -2.09
C LYS A 106 9.94 1.53 -0.68
N LYS A 107 9.51 2.28 0.33
CA LYS A 107 9.84 1.99 1.74
C LYS A 107 9.29 0.64 2.20
N ALA A 108 8.01 0.38 1.97
CA ALA A 108 7.38 -0.88 2.36
C ALA A 108 8.01 -2.09 1.65
N ALA A 109 8.36 -1.96 0.36
CA ALA A 109 9.07 -2.99 -0.38
C ALA A 109 10.45 -3.30 0.21
N ARG A 110 11.24 -2.26 0.57
CA ARG A 110 12.52 -2.44 1.27
C ARG A 110 12.36 -3.22 2.59
N GLY A 111 11.36 -2.86 3.39
CA GLY A 111 11.05 -3.53 4.66
C GLY A 111 10.68 -5.00 4.49
N LEU A 112 9.87 -5.33 3.48
CA LEU A 112 9.52 -6.70 3.12
C LEU A 112 10.75 -7.52 2.70
N GLY A 113 11.59 -6.96 1.84
CA GLY A 113 12.83 -7.59 1.40
C GLY A 113 13.75 -7.92 2.57
N ALA A 114 13.94 -6.97 3.48
CA ALA A 114 14.77 -7.15 4.68
C ALA A 114 14.18 -8.19 5.66
N SER A 115 12.86 -8.23 5.85
CA SER A 115 12.22 -9.26 6.69
C SER A 115 12.40 -10.66 6.10
N LEU A 116 12.23 -10.80 4.78
CA LEU A 116 12.41 -12.06 4.08
C LEU A 116 13.87 -12.54 4.09
N GLN A 117 14.84 -11.63 3.97
CA GLN A 117 16.27 -11.94 4.18
C GLN A 117 16.52 -12.51 5.57
N ARG A 118 15.99 -11.86 6.62
CA ARG A 118 16.11 -12.35 8.01
C ARG A 118 15.47 -13.72 8.23
N GLN A 119 14.46 -14.07 7.42
CA GLN A 119 13.81 -15.39 7.41
C GLN A 119 14.52 -16.43 6.52
N GLY A 120 15.59 -16.06 5.80
CA GLY A 120 16.29 -16.93 4.84
C GLY A 120 15.53 -17.16 3.52
N LYS A 121 14.44 -16.41 3.28
CA LYS A 121 13.62 -16.49 2.06
C LYS A 121 14.20 -15.60 0.96
N TYR A 122 15.43 -15.87 0.56
CA TYR A 122 16.22 -15.00 -0.32
C TYR A 122 15.58 -14.76 -1.70
N GLN A 123 14.97 -15.79 -2.30
CA GLN A 123 14.30 -15.64 -3.60
C GLN A 123 13.10 -14.66 -3.56
N GLU A 124 12.36 -14.65 -2.45
CA GLU A 124 11.26 -13.71 -2.25
C GLU A 124 11.78 -12.31 -1.94
N ALA A 125 12.84 -12.20 -1.13
CA ALA A 125 13.48 -10.93 -0.82
C ALA A 125 13.98 -10.21 -2.08
N ILE A 126 14.59 -10.95 -3.02
CA ILE A 126 15.03 -10.40 -4.31
C ILE A 126 13.88 -9.72 -5.05
N LYS A 127 12.67 -10.27 -5.02
CA LYS A 127 11.51 -9.68 -5.71
C LYS A 127 11.17 -8.29 -5.15
N TYR A 128 11.18 -8.14 -3.82
CA TYR A 128 10.84 -6.88 -3.19
C TYR A 128 11.96 -5.84 -3.29
N HIS A 129 13.23 -6.25 -3.20
CA HIS A 129 14.35 -5.35 -3.46
C HIS A 129 14.43 -4.94 -4.94
N SER A 130 14.10 -5.84 -5.87
CA SER A 130 14.00 -5.48 -7.31
C SER A 130 12.84 -4.51 -7.57
N MET A 131 11.78 -4.60 -6.78
CA MET A 131 10.67 -3.65 -6.84
C MET A 131 11.08 -2.24 -6.40
N VAL A 132 11.98 -2.11 -5.41
CA VAL A 132 12.59 -0.81 -5.04
C VAL A 132 13.30 -0.19 -6.24
N LEU A 133 14.17 -0.96 -6.90
CA LEU A 133 14.89 -0.50 -8.10
C LEU A 133 13.93 -0.09 -9.24
N ALA A 134 12.88 -0.88 -9.47
CA ALA A 134 11.90 -0.59 -10.50
C ALA A 134 11.08 0.68 -10.22
N ILE A 135 10.86 1.04 -8.95
CA ILE A 135 10.21 2.30 -8.58
C ILE A 135 11.18 3.46 -8.78
N SER A 136 12.42 3.33 -8.30
CA SER A 136 13.47 4.33 -8.50
C SER A 136 13.71 4.66 -9.98
N ASP A 137 13.74 3.64 -10.85
CA ASP A 137 13.85 3.82 -12.30
C ASP A 137 12.67 4.61 -12.91
N ARG A 138 11.46 4.47 -12.34
CA ARG A 138 10.27 5.22 -12.81
C ARG A 138 10.25 6.65 -12.31
N GLU A 139 10.73 6.90 -11.09
CA GLU A 139 10.79 8.23 -10.50
C GLU A 139 12.02 9.03 -10.95
N GLY A 140 13.02 8.36 -11.53
CA GLY A 140 14.31 8.98 -11.86
C GLY A 140 15.07 9.40 -10.61
N GLU A 141 14.87 8.67 -9.50
CA GLU A 141 15.48 8.97 -8.21
C GLU A 141 16.33 7.78 -7.75
N ASP A 142 17.64 7.98 -7.59
CA ASP A 142 18.54 6.89 -7.16
C ASP A 142 18.57 6.64 -5.65
N SER A 143 17.70 7.31 -4.88
CA SER A 143 17.66 7.16 -3.43
C SER A 143 17.29 5.74 -3.02
N GLY A 144 18.23 5.08 -2.33
CA GLY A 144 18.10 3.71 -1.86
C GLY A 144 18.40 2.63 -2.92
N ASN A 145 18.90 2.99 -4.11
CA ASN A 145 19.33 2.03 -5.12
C ASN A 145 20.54 1.23 -4.64
N ILE A 146 21.52 1.89 -4.03
CA ILE A 146 22.74 1.26 -3.48
C ILE A 146 22.37 0.12 -2.52
N GLU A 147 21.47 0.41 -1.57
CA GLU A 147 21.00 -0.56 -0.58
C GLU A 147 20.28 -1.74 -1.24
N ALA A 148 19.42 -1.47 -2.22
CA ALA A 148 18.67 -2.50 -2.92
C ALA A 148 19.58 -3.41 -3.77
N TYR A 149 20.53 -2.82 -4.51
CA TYR A 149 21.53 -3.60 -5.26
C TYR A 149 22.36 -4.47 -4.32
N GLY A 150 22.91 -3.90 -3.25
CA GLY A 150 23.68 -4.67 -2.26
C GLY A 150 22.87 -5.81 -1.64
N ALA A 151 21.62 -5.55 -1.25
CA ALA A 151 20.76 -6.57 -0.65
C ALA A 151 20.41 -7.71 -1.63
N ILE A 152 20.20 -7.41 -2.92
CA ILE A 152 19.95 -8.45 -3.92
C ILE A 152 21.21 -9.29 -4.17
N VAL A 153 22.38 -8.66 -4.24
CA VAL A 153 23.65 -9.39 -4.34
C VAL A 153 23.82 -10.31 -3.14
N ASP A 154 23.62 -9.81 -1.92
CA ASP A 154 23.71 -10.62 -0.71
C ASP A 154 22.77 -11.83 -0.81
N CYS A 155 21.53 -11.64 -1.26
CA CYS A 155 20.60 -12.75 -1.51
C CYS A 155 21.12 -13.75 -2.55
N TYR A 156 21.71 -13.30 -3.65
CA TYR A 156 22.29 -14.20 -4.65
C TYR A 156 23.49 -14.97 -4.12
N THR A 157 24.34 -14.32 -3.32
CA THR A 157 25.49 -14.99 -2.67
C THR A 157 25.04 -16.07 -1.69
N GLU A 158 24.00 -15.81 -0.90
CA GLU A 158 23.42 -16.79 0.02
C GLU A 158 22.72 -17.95 -0.72
N LEU A 159 22.20 -17.71 -1.92
CA LEU A 159 21.67 -18.76 -2.80
C LEU A 159 22.76 -19.53 -3.57
N GLY A 160 24.02 -19.10 -3.49
CA GLY A 160 25.15 -19.67 -4.23
C GLY A 160 25.20 -19.28 -5.72
N ASP A 161 24.38 -18.33 -6.15
CA ASP A 161 24.29 -17.87 -7.55
C ASP A 161 25.22 -16.67 -7.77
N LEU A 162 26.53 -16.93 -7.71
CA LEU A 162 27.57 -15.90 -7.80
C LEU A 162 27.62 -15.22 -9.19
N GLU A 163 27.20 -15.93 -10.24
CA GLU A 163 27.13 -15.37 -11.59
C GLU A 163 26.12 -14.23 -11.66
N LYS A 164 24.90 -14.43 -11.15
CA LYS A 164 23.90 -13.36 -11.09
C LYS A 164 24.29 -12.22 -10.16
N ALA A 165 24.97 -12.52 -9.05
CA ALA A 165 25.50 -11.49 -8.16
C ALA A 165 26.52 -10.59 -8.89
N GLY A 166 27.44 -11.18 -9.67
CA GLY A 166 28.42 -10.45 -10.47
C GLY A 166 27.77 -9.57 -11.55
N ILE A 167 26.86 -10.14 -12.34
CA ILE A 167 26.11 -9.39 -13.38
C ILE A 167 25.38 -8.19 -12.77
N LEU A 168 24.80 -8.37 -11.58
CA LEU A 168 24.08 -7.31 -10.90
C LEU A 168 25.01 -6.20 -10.38
N TYR A 169 26.18 -6.56 -9.88
CA TYR A 169 27.22 -5.58 -9.50
C TYR A 169 27.70 -4.78 -10.71
N ASP A 170 27.98 -5.45 -11.83
CA ASP A 170 28.40 -4.78 -13.06
C ASP A 170 27.33 -3.79 -13.54
N LYS A 171 26.05 -4.19 -13.47
CA LYS A 171 24.93 -3.30 -13.78
C LYS A 171 24.87 -2.08 -12.84
N TYR A 172 25.11 -2.28 -11.56
CA TYR A 172 25.13 -1.19 -10.58
C TYR A 172 26.28 -0.21 -10.86
N ILE A 173 27.48 -0.70 -11.12
CA ILE A 173 28.66 0.12 -11.46
C ILE A 173 28.40 0.92 -12.74
N ALA A 174 27.90 0.26 -13.80
CA ALA A 174 27.60 0.91 -15.06
C ALA A 174 26.59 2.06 -14.91
N ARG A 175 25.66 1.95 -13.96
CA ARG A 175 24.71 3.03 -13.66
C ARG A 175 25.38 4.21 -12.95
N LEU A 176 26.29 3.97 -12.02
CA LEU A 176 27.06 5.04 -11.35
C LEU A 176 27.95 5.83 -12.31
N GLU A 177 28.39 5.20 -13.41
CA GLU A 177 29.21 5.85 -14.43
C GLU A 177 28.39 6.73 -15.39
N THR A 178 27.07 6.55 -15.42
CA THR A 178 26.16 7.31 -16.31
C THR A 178 25.52 8.55 -15.66
N ASP A 179 25.67 8.73 -14.34
CA ASP A 179 25.19 9.90 -13.57
C ASP A 179 26.25 11.01 -13.46
#